data_AF-A0A6A0GRJ7-F1
#
_entry.id   AF-A0A6A0GRJ7-F1
#
_cell.length_a   1.000
_cell.length_b   1.000
_cell.length_c   1.000
_cell.angle_alpha   90.00
_cell.angle_beta   90.00
_cell.angle_gamma   90.00
#
_symmetry.space_group_name_H-M   'P 1'
#
loop_
_entity.id
_entity.type
_entity.pdbx_description
1 polymer ?
#
loop_
_entity_poly.entity_id
_entity_poly.type
_entity_poly.pdbx_seq_one_letter_code
_entity_poly.pdbx_strand_id
1 'polypeptide(L)'
;MSGGQKQRLAIARALVKRPKVLLLDEATSALDNQSESIVQNALDKARQGRTTIIVAHRLTTIRSADVIVALKDGRAEEMGTHDELMAKRGLYHSLVTAQLAPSERKSATCALEEDLTEQSEYETATELDRDVLDDISDITASLAMSPARRSISKKRRSSAVSKKEKPPTLPMREILKANKTEWPQITLGVVGSVIMGSCTPLYAVLFGDVLGTLSIADPAEARAEANFYALLFLCIGIVAAISTFMQAYFFALSGEILTMRLRSRAFSQMLSQELGWFDMDENSVGALCSRLSSDAAAVQGATGSRLGTIMQALTTLGLSLGLALYYDWRLGLVCVPFIPVVLVAVYLQSKILSGQSITESEVLQSAGKVSAYK
;
A
#
# COMPACT_ATOMS: atom_id res chain seq x y z
N MET A 1 14.36 -15.96 2.82
CA MET A 1 14.11 -16.87 3.95
C MET A 1 13.58 -18.20 3.41
N SER A 2 14.29 -19.30 3.67
CA SER A 2 13.83 -20.66 3.33
C SER A 2 12.55 -21.03 4.09
N GLY A 3 11.75 -21.97 3.56
CA GLY A 3 10.55 -22.50 4.24
C GLY A 3 10.83 -22.97 5.67
N GLY A 4 11.90 -23.76 5.85
CA GLY A 4 12.31 -24.23 7.18
C GLY A 4 12.78 -23.10 8.12
N GLN A 5 13.30 -21.98 7.59
CA GLN A 5 13.62 -20.81 8.41
C GLN A 5 12.36 -20.07 8.88
N LYS A 6 11.36 -19.92 7.99
CA LYS A 6 10.05 -19.34 8.36
C LYS A 6 9.35 -20.20 9.41
N GLN A 7 9.41 -21.51 9.28
CA GLN A 7 8.82 -22.46 10.23
C GLN A 7 9.49 -22.39 11.60
N ARG A 8 10.83 -22.35 11.66
CA ARG A 8 11.57 -22.13 12.93
C ARG A 8 11.20 -20.82 13.61
N LEU A 9 11.06 -19.73 12.84
CA LEU A 9 10.65 -18.43 13.39
C LEU A 9 9.20 -18.46 13.93
N ALA A 10 8.29 -19.18 13.27
CA ALA A 10 6.92 -19.37 13.74
C ALA A 10 6.87 -20.17 15.06
N ILE A 11 7.64 -21.26 15.15
CA ILE A 11 7.77 -22.05 16.39
C ILE A 11 8.31 -21.17 17.52
N ALA A 12 9.39 -20.42 17.28
CA ALA A 12 9.94 -19.50 18.27
C ALA A 12 8.91 -18.47 18.75
N ARG A 13 8.15 -17.85 17.83
CA ARG A 13 7.06 -16.91 18.17
C ARG A 13 5.99 -17.55 19.05
N ALA A 14 5.61 -18.81 18.79
CA ALA A 14 4.65 -19.53 19.61
C ALA A 14 5.20 -19.83 21.01
N LEU A 15 6.48 -20.23 21.11
CA LEU A 15 7.12 -20.58 22.38
C LEU A 15 7.35 -19.38 23.31
N VAL A 16 7.67 -18.21 22.76
CA VAL A 16 7.86 -16.96 23.54
C VAL A 16 6.61 -16.58 24.33
N LYS A 17 5.41 -16.88 23.80
CA LYS A 17 4.14 -16.56 24.44
C LYS A 17 3.81 -17.44 25.66
N ARG A 18 4.61 -18.49 25.93
CA ARG A 18 4.39 -19.49 27.02
C ARG A 18 2.93 -19.97 27.11
N PRO A 19 2.35 -20.51 26.01
CA PRO A 19 0.95 -20.92 26.00
C PRO A 19 0.71 -22.15 26.90
N LYS A 20 -0.47 -22.22 27.55
CA LYS A 20 -0.88 -23.41 28.32
C LYS A 20 -1.26 -24.59 27.42
N VAL A 21 -1.79 -24.30 26.24
CA VAL A 21 -2.14 -25.26 25.20
C VAL A 21 -1.32 -24.95 23.95
N LEU A 22 -0.57 -25.93 23.46
CA LEU A 22 0.27 -25.83 22.28
C LEU A 22 -0.32 -26.68 21.15
N LEU A 23 -0.58 -26.05 20.00
CA LEU A 23 -1.06 -26.73 18.80
C LEU A 23 0.09 -26.79 17.79
N LEU A 24 0.45 -27.99 17.34
CA LEU A 24 1.50 -28.23 16.37
C LEU A 24 0.87 -28.94 15.16
N ASP A 25 0.58 -28.18 14.11
CA ASP A 25 0.05 -28.70 12.86
C ASP A 25 1.17 -28.86 11.84
N GLU A 26 1.57 -30.11 11.57
CA GLU A 26 2.69 -30.47 10.67
C GLU A 26 3.97 -29.66 10.88
N ALA A 27 4.32 -29.38 12.13
CA ALA A 27 5.38 -28.43 12.49
C ALA A 27 6.80 -28.78 12.01
N THR A 28 7.01 -29.97 11.45
CA THR A 28 8.30 -30.48 10.93
C THR A 28 8.26 -30.83 9.44
N SER A 29 7.18 -30.53 8.72
CA SER A 29 7.02 -30.94 7.31
C SER A 29 7.96 -30.22 6.33
N ALA A 30 8.24 -28.93 6.56
CA ALA A 30 9.10 -28.12 5.68
C ALA A 30 10.55 -27.95 6.21
N LEU A 31 10.98 -28.82 7.13
CA LEU A 31 12.35 -28.89 7.64
C LEU A 31 13.16 -29.97 6.93
N ASP A 32 14.45 -29.68 6.73
CA ASP A 32 15.49 -30.63 6.34
C ASP A 32 15.80 -31.61 7.49
N ASN A 33 16.25 -32.83 7.15
CA ASN A 33 16.47 -33.91 8.12
C ASN A 33 17.48 -33.55 9.23
N GLN A 34 18.52 -32.74 8.93
CA GLN A 34 19.49 -32.30 9.94
C GLN A 34 18.86 -31.31 10.92
N SER A 35 18.18 -30.27 10.42
CA SER A 35 17.50 -29.28 11.28
C SER A 35 16.31 -29.85 12.05
N GLU A 36 15.66 -30.88 11.51
CA GLU A 36 14.49 -31.53 12.12
C GLU A 36 14.81 -32.12 13.48
N SER A 37 15.90 -32.89 13.61
CA SER A 37 16.27 -33.51 14.90
C SER A 37 16.48 -32.46 16.00
N ILE A 38 17.13 -31.35 15.67
CA ILE A 38 17.39 -30.24 16.58
C ILE A 38 16.06 -29.58 17.01
N VAL A 39 15.18 -29.30 16.05
CA VAL A 39 13.89 -28.65 16.31
C VAL A 39 12.95 -29.59 17.07
N GLN A 40 12.99 -30.89 16.79
CA GLN A 40 12.22 -31.90 17.50
C GLN A 40 12.64 -31.98 18.97
N ASN A 41 13.94 -32.03 19.27
CA ASN A 41 14.46 -32.00 20.63
C ASN A 41 14.03 -30.72 21.39
N ALA A 42 13.99 -29.58 20.69
CA ALA A 42 13.52 -28.32 21.28
C ALA A 42 12.00 -28.34 21.52
N LEU A 43 11.22 -28.92 20.61
CA LEU A 43 9.77 -29.11 20.78
C LEU A 43 9.47 -30.06 21.93
N ASP A 44 10.20 -31.15 22.09
CA ASP A 44 10.01 -32.11 23.18
C ASP A 44 10.27 -31.47 24.55
N LYS A 45 11.32 -30.64 24.67
CA LYS A 45 11.55 -29.81 25.88
C LYS A 45 10.42 -28.79 26.08
N ALA A 46 9.93 -28.19 25.01
CA ALA A 46 8.88 -27.19 25.08
C ALA A 46 7.49 -27.75 25.39
N ARG A 47 7.25 -29.05 25.15
CA ARG A 47 6.03 -29.78 25.50
C ARG A 47 5.88 -30.01 27.01
N GLN A 48 7.00 -30.05 27.74
CA GLN A 48 6.98 -30.34 29.17
C GLN A 48 6.12 -29.30 29.93
N GLY A 49 5.14 -29.79 30.69
CA GLY A 49 4.22 -28.96 31.47
C GLY A 49 3.16 -28.21 30.65
N ARG A 50 2.89 -28.63 29.40
CA ARG A 50 1.87 -28.03 28.53
C ARG A 50 1.01 -29.10 27.88
N THR A 51 -0.28 -28.82 27.72
CA THR A 51 -1.14 -29.67 26.90
C THR A 51 -0.77 -29.44 25.43
N THR A 52 -0.24 -30.46 24.76
CA THR A 52 0.18 -30.36 23.36
C THR A 52 -0.65 -31.26 22.47
N ILE A 53 -1.26 -30.68 21.43
CA ILE A 53 -1.95 -31.42 20.39
C ILE A 53 -1.09 -31.35 19.13
N ILE A 54 -0.75 -32.51 18.59
CA ILE A 54 0.14 -32.64 17.45
C ILE A 54 -0.60 -33.32 16.32
N VAL A 55 -0.70 -32.65 15.18
CA VAL A 55 -1.07 -33.26 13.91
C VAL A 55 0.24 -33.51 13.17
N ALA A 56 0.54 -34.78 12.93
CA ALA A 56 1.83 -35.19 12.41
C ALA A 56 1.69 -36.14 11.24
N HIS A 57 2.53 -35.92 10.23
CA HIS A 57 2.75 -36.85 9.13
C HIS A 57 4.01 -37.71 9.34
N ARG A 58 4.86 -37.41 10.34
CA ARG A 58 6.13 -38.12 10.57
C ARG A 58 6.07 -39.06 11.76
N LEU A 59 6.43 -40.33 11.53
CA LEU A 59 6.35 -41.39 12.53
C LEU A 59 7.17 -41.10 13.80
N THR A 60 8.32 -40.44 13.67
CA THR A 60 9.19 -40.04 14.80
C THR A 60 8.46 -39.17 15.81
N THR A 61 7.64 -38.23 15.33
CA THR A 61 6.86 -37.31 16.17
C THR A 61 5.62 -37.94 16.78
N ILE A 62 5.07 -38.95 16.11
CA ILE A 62 3.87 -39.69 16.56
C ILE A 62 4.23 -40.70 17.65
N ARG A 63 5.38 -41.38 17.52
CA ARG A 63 5.82 -42.44 18.46
C ARG A 63 6.08 -41.91 19.87
N SER A 64 6.51 -40.66 20.01
CA SER A 64 6.76 -40.01 21.30
C SER A 64 5.51 -39.44 21.99
N ALA A 65 4.32 -39.64 21.42
CA ALA A 65 3.08 -39.10 21.99
C ALA A 65 2.55 -39.97 23.13
N ASP A 66 2.04 -39.33 24.18
CA ASP A 66 1.41 -40.03 25.31
C ASP A 66 0.15 -40.78 24.89
N VAL A 67 -0.62 -40.17 23.98
CA VAL A 67 -1.85 -40.73 23.43
C VAL A 67 -1.95 -40.40 21.95
N ILE A 68 -2.20 -41.41 21.14
CA ILE A 68 -2.42 -41.30 19.70
C ILE A 68 -3.90 -41.51 19.43
N VAL A 69 -4.47 -40.65 18.59
CA VAL A 69 -5.87 -40.75 18.13
C VAL A 69 -5.85 -40.87 16.61
N ALA A 70 -6.35 -41.99 16.08
CA ALA A 70 -6.52 -42.19 14.64
C ALA A 70 -7.94 -41.80 14.23
N LEU A 71 -8.04 -40.93 13.21
CA LEU A 71 -9.29 -40.37 12.71
C LEU A 71 -9.65 -41.02 11.37
N LYS A 72 -10.93 -41.37 11.19
CA LYS A 72 -11.52 -41.80 9.91
C LYS A 72 -12.87 -41.14 9.72
N ASP A 73 -13.13 -40.58 8.54
CA ASP A 73 -14.41 -39.93 8.21
C ASP A 73 -14.88 -38.90 9.25
N GLY A 74 -13.93 -38.18 9.87
CA GLY A 74 -14.18 -37.17 10.90
C GLY A 74 -14.50 -37.72 12.30
N ARG A 75 -14.36 -39.04 12.53
CA ARG A 75 -14.58 -39.70 13.82
C ARG A 75 -13.29 -40.31 14.35
N ALA A 76 -13.13 -40.31 15.68
CA ALA A 76 -12.02 -41.00 16.35
C ALA A 76 -12.33 -42.50 16.42
N GLU A 77 -11.70 -43.28 15.55
CA GLU A 77 -11.89 -44.74 15.46
C GLU A 77 -11.00 -45.48 16.46
N GLU A 78 -9.75 -44.99 16.67
CA GLU A 78 -8.78 -45.66 17.53
C GLU A 78 -8.08 -44.65 18.42
N MET A 79 -7.87 -45.03 19.68
CA MET A 79 -7.14 -44.25 20.68
C MET A 79 -6.30 -45.20 21.54
N GLY A 80 -5.05 -44.84 21.80
CA GLY A 80 -4.13 -45.63 22.61
C GLY A 80 -2.68 -45.19 22.48
N THR A 81 -1.78 -45.94 23.11
CA THR A 81 -0.33 -45.76 22.92
C THR A 81 0.14 -46.38 21.61
N HIS A 82 1.36 -46.04 21.18
CA HIS A 82 1.94 -46.60 19.95
C HIS A 82 1.91 -48.13 19.93
N ASP A 83 2.36 -48.76 21.02
CA ASP A 83 2.48 -50.22 21.11
C ASP A 83 1.11 -50.91 21.13
N GLU A 84 0.13 -50.32 21.83
CA GLU A 84 -1.25 -50.83 21.87
C GLU A 84 -1.91 -50.77 20.49
N LEU A 85 -1.74 -49.67 19.76
CA LEU A 85 -2.34 -49.49 18.43
C LEU A 85 -1.65 -50.36 17.37
N MET A 86 -0.35 -50.63 17.51
CA MET A 86 0.37 -51.57 16.67
C MET A 86 -0.10 -53.02 16.89
N ALA A 87 -0.36 -53.42 18.15
CA ALA A 87 -0.87 -54.75 18.48
C ALA A 87 -2.30 -54.99 17.95
N LYS A 88 -3.14 -53.95 17.94
CA LYS A 88 -4.53 -54.01 17.44
C LYS A 88 -4.63 -54.21 15.91
N ARG A 89 -3.55 -54.00 15.15
CA ARG A 89 -3.48 -54.12 13.68
C ARG A 89 -4.62 -53.38 12.94
N GLY A 90 -5.01 -52.23 13.47
CA GLY A 90 -6.10 -51.42 12.97
C GLY A 90 -5.69 -50.35 11.95
N LEU A 91 -6.45 -49.25 11.89
CA LEU A 91 -6.20 -48.10 11.01
C LEU A 91 -4.79 -47.54 11.23
N TYR A 92 -4.40 -47.30 12.49
CA TYR A 92 -3.08 -46.78 12.81
C TYR A 92 -1.95 -47.65 12.25
N HIS A 93 -2.03 -48.97 12.47
CA HIS A 93 -1.03 -49.93 11.98
C HIS A 93 -0.91 -49.91 10.45
N SER A 94 -2.03 -49.82 9.73
CA SER A 94 -2.01 -49.76 8.26
C SER A 94 -1.32 -48.49 7.74
N LEU A 95 -1.53 -47.34 8.38
CA LEU A 95 -0.85 -46.08 8.04
C LEU A 95 0.66 -46.15 8.30
N VAL A 96 1.07 -46.69 9.45
CA VAL A 96 2.49 -46.86 9.80
C VAL A 96 3.18 -47.81 8.82
N THR A 97 2.55 -48.94 8.48
CA THR A 97 3.08 -49.93 7.53
C THR A 97 3.21 -49.32 6.13
N ALA A 98 2.21 -48.56 5.69
CA ALA A 98 2.24 -47.86 4.42
C ALA A 98 3.34 -46.79 4.34
N GLN A 99 3.74 -46.19 5.46
CA GLN A 99 4.82 -45.21 5.52
C GLN A 99 6.23 -45.83 5.59
N LEU A 100 6.36 -47.04 6.14
CA LEU A 100 7.60 -47.81 6.17
C LEU A 100 7.93 -48.42 4.78
N ALA A 101 6.92 -48.93 4.07
CA ALA A 101 7.06 -49.55 2.75
C ALA A 101 7.80 -48.71 1.67
N PRO A 102 7.63 -47.37 1.56
CA PRO A 102 8.41 -46.55 0.62
C PRO A 102 9.83 -46.25 1.10
N SER A 103 10.12 -46.34 2.40
CA SER A 103 11.46 -46.11 2.95
C SER A 103 12.38 -47.30 2.66
N GLU A 104 11.85 -48.52 2.74
CA GLU A 104 12.58 -49.74 2.39
C GLU A 104 12.78 -49.90 0.88
N ARG A 105 11.83 -49.42 0.04
CA ARG A 105 12.03 -49.41 -1.42
C ARG A 105 13.18 -48.50 -1.87
N LYS A 106 13.35 -47.32 -1.26
CA LYS A 106 14.48 -46.42 -1.57
C LYS A 106 15.83 -46.99 -1.13
N SER A 107 15.86 -47.71 0.00
CA SER A 107 17.07 -48.38 0.46
C SER A 107 17.41 -49.63 -0.37
N ALA A 108 16.40 -50.35 -0.88
CA ALA A 108 16.59 -51.54 -1.71
C ALA A 108 16.88 -51.24 -3.19
N THR A 109 16.41 -50.13 -3.75
CA THR A 109 16.76 -49.74 -5.13
C THR A 109 18.20 -49.25 -5.27
N CYS A 110 18.85 -48.80 -4.20
CA CYS A 110 20.28 -48.46 -4.24
C CYS A 110 21.20 -49.69 -4.12
N ALA A 111 20.71 -50.83 -3.62
CA ALA A 111 21.51 -52.04 -3.44
C ALA A 111 21.54 -52.95 -4.68
N LEU A 112 20.83 -52.58 -5.76
CA LEU A 112 20.68 -53.39 -6.98
C LEU A 112 21.26 -52.72 -8.23
N GLU A 113 21.91 -51.56 -8.10
CA GLU A 113 22.61 -50.88 -9.22
C GLU A 113 24.14 -50.94 -9.15
N GLU A 114 24.74 -51.64 -8.17
CA GLU A 114 26.21 -51.72 -8.04
C GLU A 114 26.89 -52.94 -8.70
N ASP A 115 26.14 -53.84 -9.35
CA ASP A 115 26.72 -55.13 -9.79
C ASP A 115 27.10 -55.23 -11.29
N LEU A 116 27.20 -54.11 -12.02
CA LEU A 116 27.74 -54.12 -13.39
C LEU A 116 28.56 -52.85 -13.67
N THR A 117 29.81 -52.83 -13.22
CA THR A 117 30.99 -52.40 -14.02
C THR A 117 32.26 -52.49 -13.15
N GLU A 118 32.80 -53.69 -13.00
CA GLU A 118 34.24 -53.83 -12.78
C GLU A 118 34.95 -53.57 -14.11
N GLN A 119 35.73 -52.50 -14.19
CA GLN A 119 37.07 -52.54 -14.78
C GLN A 119 37.84 -51.23 -14.55
N SER A 120 39.12 -51.42 -14.19
CA SER A 120 40.26 -50.48 -14.27
C SER A 120 40.63 -49.66 -13.01
N GLU A 121 41.63 -50.21 -12.33
CA GLU A 121 42.87 -49.59 -11.83
C GLU A 121 42.87 -48.80 -10.51
N TYR A 122 43.57 -49.40 -9.54
CA TYR A 122 44.19 -48.80 -8.37
C TYR A 122 45.43 -47.99 -8.76
N GLU A 123 45.61 -46.78 -8.19
CA GLU A 123 46.86 -46.41 -7.51
C GLU A 123 46.70 -45.17 -6.58
N THR A 124 46.84 -45.44 -5.28
CA THR A 124 47.51 -44.72 -4.18
C THR A 124 47.71 -43.19 -4.21
N ALA A 125 47.20 -42.49 -3.19
CA ALA A 125 47.87 -41.46 -2.38
C ALA A 125 46.89 -40.92 -1.31
N THR A 126 47.02 -41.29 -0.03
CA THR A 126 47.55 -40.41 1.05
C THR A 126 47.54 -38.90 0.76
N GLU A 127 47.02 -38.14 1.74
CA GLU A 127 46.91 -36.67 1.83
C GLU A 127 45.53 -36.12 1.47
N LEU A 128 44.69 -35.88 2.49
CA LEU A 128 43.71 -34.79 2.57
C LEU A 128 42.91 -34.93 3.89
N ASP A 129 43.61 -34.84 5.02
CA ASP A 129 43.00 -34.87 6.37
C ASP A 129 43.50 -33.69 7.24
N ARG A 130 43.64 -32.51 6.63
CA ARG A 130 44.05 -31.28 7.34
C ARG A 130 43.15 -30.05 7.15
N ASP A 131 42.26 -30.04 6.16
CA ASP A 131 41.51 -28.81 5.84
C ASP A 131 40.14 -28.68 6.54
N VAL A 132 39.72 -29.67 7.33
CA VAL A 132 38.41 -29.64 8.02
C VAL A 132 38.51 -29.17 9.49
N LEU A 133 39.73 -29.03 10.01
CA LEU A 133 39.96 -28.65 11.42
C LEU A 133 40.22 -27.14 11.63
N ASP A 134 40.51 -26.37 10.58
CA ASP A 134 40.73 -24.91 10.72
C ASP A 134 39.41 -24.10 10.77
N ASP A 135 38.35 -24.55 10.09
CA ASP A 135 37.06 -23.83 10.02
C ASP A 135 36.25 -23.84 11.33
N ILE A 136 36.62 -24.68 12.31
CA ILE A 136 35.96 -24.75 13.63
C ILE A 136 36.63 -23.84 14.67
N SER A 137 37.87 -23.41 14.42
CA SER A 137 38.63 -22.55 15.34
C SER A 137 38.22 -21.07 15.24
N ASP A 138 37.81 -20.61 14.06
CA ASP A 138 37.41 -19.21 13.85
C ASP A 138 36.02 -18.87 14.42
N ILE A 139 35.13 -19.86 14.54
CA ILE A 139 33.80 -19.66 15.12
C ILE A 139 33.89 -19.55 16.65
N THR A 140 34.79 -20.29 17.28
CA THR A 140 34.93 -20.33 18.75
C THR A 140 35.70 -19.15 19.33
N ALA A 141 36.62 -18.53 18.56
CA ALA A 141 37.31 -17.31 18.97
C ALA A 141 36.39 -16.07 19.04
N SER A 142 35.27 -16.07 18.31
CA SER A 142 34.33 -14.93 18.26
C SER A 142 33.38 -14.82 19.48
N LEU A 143 33.31 -15.86 20.33
CA LEU A 143 32.39 -15.95 21.47
C LEU A 143 33.06 -15.66 22.83
N ALA A 144 34.38 -15.48 22.88
CA ALA A 144 35.14 -15.23 24.10
C ALA A 144 35.70 -13.79 24.19
N MET A 145 34.83 -12.77 24.15
CA MET A 145 35.20 -11.41 24.59
C MET A 145 34.16 -10.85 25.58
N SER A 146 34.67 -10.50 26.76
CA SER A 146 33.94 -9.93 27.91
C SER A 146 33.19 -8.62 27.57
N PRO A 147 32.02 -8.34 28.17
CA PRO A 147 31.22 -7.15 27.87
C PRO A 147 31.62 -5.99 28.78
N ALA A 148 32.75 -5.33 28.49
CA ALA A 148 33.04 -4.03 29.11
C ALA A 148 33.93 -3.21 28.17
N ARG A 149 33.51 -1.97 27.87
CA ARG A 149 34.18 -0.98 27.00
C ARG A 149 34.11 -1.26 25.49
N ARG A 150 32.96 -0.99 24.87
CA ARG A 150 32.89 -0.51 23.48
C ARG A 150 31.58 0.24 23.20
N SER A 151 31.24 1.20 24.07
CA SER A 151 30.08 2.09 23.90
C SER A 151 30.43 3.49 23.35
N ILE A 152 31.65 3.71 22.84
CA ILE A 152 32.06 5.01 22.28
C ILE A 152 32.87 4.79 20.99
N SER A 153 32.20 4.44 19.89
CA SER A 153 32.64 4.80 18.51
C SER A 153 31.65 4.42 17.40
N LYS A 154 30.55 3.70 17.68
CA LYS A 154 29.58 3.27 16.64
C LYS A 154 28.51 4.32 16.26
N LYS A 155 28.67 5.59 16.64
CA LYS A 155 27.73 6.69 16.30
C LYS A 155 27.96 7.33 14.92
N ARG A 156 28.82 6.78 14.05
CA ARG A 156 29.13 7.37 12.73
C ARG A 156 29.00 6.45 11.51
N ARG A 157 28.34 5.28 11.62
CA ARG A 157 28.12 4.40 10.43
C ARG A 157 26.69 3.90 10.22
N SER A 158 25.71 4.35 11.00
CA SER A 158 24.27 4.06 10.77
C SER A 158 23.49 5.21 10.09
N SER A 159 24.17 6.20 9.51
CA SER A 159 23.54 7.28 8.75
C SER A 159 23.60 7.08 7.23
N ALA A 160 23.97 5.89 6.75
CA ALA A 160 23.60 5.45 5.41
C ALA A 160 22.14 4.95 5.44
N VAL A 161 21.24 5.84 5.87
CA VAL A 161 19.81 5.70 5.59
C VAL A 161 19.72 5.73 4.07
N SER A 162 19.19 4.67 3.49
CA SER A 162 18.77 4.63 2.09
C SER A 162 18.09 5.96 1.78
N LYS A 163 18.73 6.79 0.96
CA LYS A 163 18.09 8.00 0.44
C LYS A 163 16.92 7.47 -0.39
N LYS A 164 15.71 7.53 0.17
CA LYS A 164 14.48 7.42 -0.62
C LYS A 164 14.61 8.44 -1.73
N GLU A 165 14.93 7.98 -2.94
CA GLU A 165 14.83 8.80 -4.13
C GLU A 165 13.37 9.21 -4.22
N LYS A 166 13.09 10.48 -3.89
CA LYS A 166 11.76 11.04 -4.13
C LYS A 166 11.53 10.92 -5.64
N PRO A 167 10.41 10.32 -6.09
CA PRO A 167 10.13 10.24 -7.52
C PRO A 167 10.19 11.65 -8.12
N PRO A 168 10.63 11.80 -9.37
CA PRO A 168 10.71 13.10 -10.02
C PRO A 168 9.34 13.78 -9.95
N THR A 169 9.31 15.00 -9.44
CA THR A 169 8.08 15.80 -9.42
C THR A 169 7.70 16.13 -10.85
N LEU A 170 6.72 15.41 -11.38
CA LEU A 170 6.25 15.66 -12.74
C LEU A 170 5.55 17.03 -12.78
N PRO A 171 5.86 17.88 -13.76
CA PRO A 171 5.13 19.13 -13.93
C PRO A 171 3.67 18.81 -14.28
N MET A 172 2.72 19.61 -13.78
CA MET A 172 1.27 19.48 -14.06
C MET A 172 0.96 19.37 -15.57
N ARG A 173 1.82 19.92 -16.42
CA ARG A 173 1.72 19.83 -17.89
C ARG A 173 1.73 18.39 -18.40
N GLU A 174 2.50 17.50 -17.79
CA GLU A 174 2.58 16.10 -18.21
C GLU A 174 1.34 15.31 -17.83
N ILE A 175 0.77 15.60 -16.65
CA ILE A 175 -0.53 15.05 -16.22
C ILE A 175 -1.63 15.52 -17.19
N LEU A 176 -1.61 16.80 -17.57
CA LEU A 176 -2.56 17.34 -18.54
C LEU A 176 -2.38 16.74 -19.95
N LYS A 177 -1.13 16.43 -20.35
CA LYS A 177 -0.81 15.73 -21.59
C LYS A 177 -1.37 14.30 -21.60
N ALA A 178 -1.43 13.63 -20.45
CA ALA A 178 -2.06 12.32 -20.33
C ALA A 178 -3.58 12.37 -20.58
N ASN A 179 -4.23 13.53 -20.39
CA ASN A 179 -5.66 13.71 -20.61
C ASN A 179 -6.03 14.08 -22.07
N LYS A 180 -5.09 14.03 -23.02
CA LYS A 180 -5.32 14.45 -24.42
C LYS A 180 -6.42 13.68 -25.16
N THR A 181 -6.68 12.43 -24.77
CA THR A 181 -7.72 11.62 -25.42
C THR A 181 -9.13 12.13 -25.12
N GLU A 182 -9.36 12.75 -23.96
CA GLU A 182 -10.67 13.28 -23.56
C GLU A 182 -10.82 14.78 -23.86
N TRP A 183 -10.16 15.25 -24.93
CA TRP A 183 -10.25 16.65 -25.32
C TRP A 183 -11.70 17.13 -25.57
N PRO A 184 -12.65 16.33 -26.11
CA PRO A 184 -14.02 16.81 -26.34
C PRO A 184 -14.77 17.12 -25.04
N GLN A 185 -14.58 16.32 -24.00
CA GLN A 185 -15.21 16.54 -22.71
C GLN A 185 -14.57 17.75 -22.01
N ILE A 186 -13.25 17.90 -22.13
CA ILE A 186 -12.54 19.06 -21.57
C ILE A 186 -13.00 20.35 -22.26
N THR A 187 -13.12 20.39 -23.59
CA THR A 187 -13.55 21.60 -24.30
C THR A 187 -14.98 21.99 -23.90
N LEU A 188 -15.88 21.03 -23.77
CA LEU A 188 -17.25 21.29 -23.34
C LEU A 188 -17.33 21.75 -21.87
N GLY A 189 -16.49 21.19 -21.00
CA GLY A 189 -16.31 21.67 -19.63
C GLY A 189 -15.74 23.10 -19.57
N VAL A 190 -14.79 23.43 -20.44
CA VAL A 190 -14.22 24.79 -20.56
C VAL A 190 -15.30 25.78 -20.98
N VAL A 191 -16.12 25.45 -21.98
CA VAL A 191 -17.25 26.31 -22.38
C VAL A 191 -18.17 26.59 -21.19
N GLY A 192 -18.51 25.56 -20.38
CA GLY A 192 -19.30 25.73 -19.17
C GLY A 192 -18.62 26.65 -18.13
N SER A 193 -17.31 26.48 -17.93
CA SER A 193 -16.54 27.33 -17.01
C SER A 193 -16.44 28.79 -17.44
N VAL A 194 -16.39 29.06 -18.75
CA VAL A 194 -16.36 30.42 -19.31
C VAL A 194 -17.72 31.09 -19.12
N ILE A 195 -18.81 30.40 -19.42
CA ILE A 195 -20.17 30.95 -19.23
C ILE A 195 -20.41 31.23 -17.74
N MET A 196 -20.10 30.28 -16.87
CA MET A 196 -20.17 30.44 -15.42
C MET A 196 -19.30 31.61 -14.92
N GLY A 197 -18.07 31.71 -15.42
CA GLY A 197 -17.15 32.81 -15.04
C GLY A 197 -17.65 34.19 -15.49
N SER A 198 -18.46 34.24 -16.56
CA SER A 198 -19.08 35.46 -17.10
C SER A 198 -20.33 35.89 -16.34
N CYS A 199 -20.99 34.97 -15.62
CA CYS A 199 -22.19 35.30 -14.83
C CYS A 199 -21.88 36.27 -13.68
N THR A 200 -20.71 36.18 -13.03
CA THR A 200 -20.35 37.07 -11.91
C THR A 200 -20.16 38.54 -12.32
N PRO A 201 -19.38 38.87 -13.37
CA PRO A 201 -19.31 40.24 -13.88
C PRO A 201 -20.65 40.76 -14.39
N LEU A 202 -21.43 39.92 -15.10
CA LEU A 202 -22.74 40.30 -15.62
C LEU A 202 -23.72 40.62 -14.48
N TYR A 203 -23.70 39.84 -13.40
CA TYR A 203 -24.45 40.12 -12.18
C TYR A 203 -24.10 41.50 -11.61
N ALA A 204 -22.82 41.85 -11.54
CA ALA A 204 -22.38 43.14 -11.01
C ALA A 204 -22.89 44.33 -11.85
N VAL A 205 -22.87 44.20 -13.18
CA VAL A 205 -23.40 45.23 -14.10
C VAL A 205 -24.90 45.41 -13.91
N LEU A 206 -25.67 44.32 -13.98
CA LEU A 206 -27.13 44.40 -13.83
C LEU A 206 -27.54 44.90 -12.45
N PHE A 207 -26.79 44.54 -11.41
CA PHE A 207 -27.03 45.07 -10.08
C PHE A 207 -26.80 46.59 -10.02
N GLY A 208 -25.79 47.09 -10.74
CA GLY A 208 -25.58 48.53 -10.94
C GLY A 208 -26.76 49.21 -11.63
N ASP A 209 -27.29 48.61 -12.70
CA ASP A 209 -28.45 49.14 -13.44
C ASP A 209 -29.71 49.17 -12.56
N VAL A 210 -29.93 48.12 -11.74
CA VAL A 210 -31.02 48.10 -10.74
C VAL A 210 -30.90 49.23 -9.74
N LEU A 211 -29.69 49.52 -9.24
CA LEU A 211 -29.47 50.68 -8.36
C LEU A 211 -29.76 52.00 -9.10
N GLY A 212 -29.46 52.06 -10.40
CA GLY A 212 -29.83 53.18 -11.28
C GLY A 212 -31.34 53.43 -11.34
N THR A 213 -32.16 52.37 -11.39
CA THR A 213 -33.64 52.51 -11.41
C THR A 213 -34.21 53.22 -10.18
N LEU A 214 -33.51 53.16 -9.04
CA LEU A 214 -33.94 53.83 -7.80
C LEU A 214 -33.82 55.37 -7.90
N SER A 215 -33.14 55.88 -8.92
CA SER A 215 -33.02 57.32 -9.18
C SER A 215 -34.16 57.90 -10.04
N ILE A 216 -35.03 57.06 -10.60
CA ILE A 216 -36.16 57.48 -11.43
C ILE A 216 -37.26 58.08 -10.53
N ALA A 217 -37.74 59.28 -10.89
CA ALA A 217 -38.72 60.02 -10.10
C ALA A 217 -40.15 59.47 -10.21
N ASP A 218 -40.51 58.83 -11.33
CA ASP A 218 -41.83 58.23 -11.53
C ASP A 218 -41.89 56.79 -10.96
N PRO A 219 -42.72 56.53 -9.93
CA PRO A 219 -42.84 55.21 -9.33
C PRO A 219 -43.45 54.15 -10.25
N ALA A 220 -44.21 54.53 -11.29
CA ALA A 220 -44.79 53.57 -12.22
C ALA A 220 -43.73 53.02 -13.20
N GLU A 221 -42.88 53.92 -13.72
CA GLU A 221 -41.77 53.58 -14.62
C GLU A 221 -40.69 52.78 -13.90
N ALA A 222 -40.32 53.19 -12.68
CA ALA A 222 -39.36 52.45 -11.85
C ALA A 222 -39.79 51.00 -11.58
N ARG A 223 -41.09 50.73 -11.37
CA ARG A 223 -41.61 49.37 -11.19
C ARG A 223 -41.51 48.53 -12.46
N ALA A 224 -41.74 49.13 -13.63
CA ALA A 224 -41.65 48.41 -14.90
C ALA A 224 -40.19 48.00 -15.19
N GLU A 225 -39.22 48.89 -15.00
CA GLU A 225 -37.80 48.57 -15.15
C GLU A 225 -37.32 47.57 -14.09
N ALA A 226 -37.71 47.72 -12.83
CA ALA A 226 -37.34 46.78 -11.77
C ALA A 226 -37.84 45.35 -12.08
N ASN A 227 -39.06 45.20 -12.60
CA ASN A 227 -39.60 43.90 -13.02
C ASN A 227 -38.81 43.31 -14.19
N PHE A 228 -38.37 44.14 -15.14
CA PHE A 228 -37.54 43.71 -16.27
C PHE A 228 -36.17 43.17 -15.79
N TYR A 229 -35.48 43.90 -14.91
CA TYR A 229 -34.21 43.43 -14.34
C TYR A 229 -34.38 42.20 -13.45
N ALA A 230 -35.49 42.08 -12.71
CA ALA A 230 -35.80 40.88 -11.94
C ALA A 230 -35.93 39.62 -12.83
N LEU A 231 -36.56 39.74 -14.01
CA LEU A 231 -36.61 38.66 -14.99
C LEU A 231 -35.23 38.33 -15.58
N LEU A 232 -34.39 39.34 -15.84
CA LEU A 232 -33.01 39.12 -16.27
C LEU A 232 -32.17 38.35 -15.24
N PHE A 233 -32.31 38.66 -13.95
CA PHE A 233 -31.66 37.87 -12.88
C PHE A 233 -32.13 36.42 -12.85
N LEU A 234 -33.42 36.16 -13.09
CA LEU A 234 -33.94 34.80 -13.19
C LEU A 234 -33.29 34.06 -14.38
N CYS A 235 -33.22 34.70 -15.55
CA CYS A 235 -32.56 34.12 -16.72
C CYS A 235 -31.08 33.79 -16.47
N ILE A 236 -30.34 34.70 -15.84
CA ILE A 236 -28.93 34.46 -15.48
C ILE A 236 -28.80 33.34 -14.47
N GLY A 237 -29.70 33.25 -13.49
CA GLY A 237 -29.72 32.14 -12.53
C GLY A 237 -29.89 30.79 -13.22
N ILE A 238 -30.78 30.70 -14.22
CA ILE A 238 -30.98 29.47 -15.02
C ILE A 238 -29.73 29.15 -15.84
N VAL A 239 -29.16 30.14 -16.55
CA VAL A 239 -27.94 29.96 -17.34
C VAL A 239 -26.77 29.54 -16.46
N ALA A 240 -26.64 30.14 -15.27
CA ALA A 240 -25.62 29.78 -14.30
C ALA A 240 -25.81 28.34 -13.82
N ALA A 241 -27.02 27.94 -13.43
CA ALA A 241 -27.30 26.57 -12.98
C ALA A 241 -26.94 25.52 -14.06
N ILE A 242 -27.35 25.75 -15.32
CA ILE A 242 -27.02 24.89 -16.45
C ILE A 242 -25.50 24.86 -16.67
N SER A 243 -24.83 26.00 -16.58
CA SER A 243 -23.38 26.11 -16.79
C SER A 243 -22.57 25.43 -15.69
N THR A 244 -22.97 25.57 -14.41
CA THR A 244 -22.34 24.86 -13.29
C THR A 244 -22.50 23.35 -13.48
N PHE A 245 -23.70 22.90 -13.83
CA PHE A 245 -23.96 21.48 -14.07
C PHE A 245 -23.11 20.95 -15.22
N MET A 246 -23.08 21.66 -16.35
CA MET A 246 -22.27 21.31 -17.52
C MET A 246 -20.79 21.24 -17.17
N GLN A 247 -20.25 22.27 -16.51
CA GLN A 247 -18.86 22.32 -16.05
C GLN A 247 -18.55 21.14 -15.12
N ALA A 248 -19.36 20.90 -14.09
CA ALA A 248 -19.14 19.84 -13.11
C ALA A 248 -19.20 18.45 -13.76
N TYR A 249 -20.19 18.20 -14.61
CA TYR A 249 -20.41 16.90 -15.25
C TYR A 249 -19.25 16.53 -16.19
N PHE A 250 -18.86 17.43 -17.10
CA PHE A 250 -17.85 17.12 -18.11
C PHE A 250 -16.44 17.00 -17.50
N PHE A 251 -16.09 17.84 -16.52
CA PHE A 251 -14.81 17.70 -15.82
C PHE A 251 -14.77 16.47 -14.90
N ALA A 252 -15.90 16.09 -14.29
CA ALA A 252 -15.98 14.85 -13.51
C ALA A 252 -15.82 13.62 -14.41
N LEU A 253 -16.54 13.58 -15.54
CA LEU A 253 -16.48 12.48 -16.51
C LEU A 253 -15.06 12.31 -17.08
N SER A 254 -14.42 13.40 -17.52
CA SER A 254 -13.03 13.37 -18.00
C SER A 254 -12.08 12.85 -16.92
N GLY A 255 -12.25 13.29 -15.68
CA GLY A 255 -11.43 12.83 -14.55
C GLY A 255 -11.59 11.32 -14.27
N GLU A 256 -12.82 10.80 -14.29
CA GLU A 256 -13.09 9.38 -14.05
C GLU A 256 -12.51 8.50 -15.15
N ILE A 257 -12.69 8.89 -16.42
CA ILE A 257 -12.14 8.14 -17.56
C ILE A 257 -10.61 8.12 -17.51
N LEU A 258 -9.98 9.25 -17.18
CA LEU A 258 -8.53 9.32 -16.99
C LEU A 258 -8.08 8.40 -15.85
N THR A 259 -8.79 8.41 -14.72
CA THR A 259 -8.48 7.58 -13.55
C THR A 259 -8.59 6.10 -13.87
N MET A 260 -9.64 5.68 -14.58
CA MET A 260 -9.84 4.30 -15.02
C MET A 260 -8.70 3.84 -15.93
N ARG A 261 -8.26 4.68 -16.88
CA ARG A 261 -7.13 4.37 -17.77
C ARG A 261 -5.78 4.36 -17.05
N LEU A 262 -5.56 5.29 -16.13
CA LEU A 262 -4.36 5.32 -15.29
C LEU A 262 -4.28 4.07 -14.42
N ARG A 263 -5.38 3.65 -13.78
CA ARG A 263 -5.43 2.41 -12.97
C ARG A 263 -5.13 1.17 -13.82
N SER A 264 -5.79 1.03 -14.97
CA SER A 264 -5.55 -0.12 -15.86
C SER A 264 -4.11 -0.18 -16.35
N ARG A 265 -3.55 0.95 -16.79
CA ARG A 265 -2.16 1.04 -17.24
C ARG A 265 -1.17 0.79 -16.10
N ALA A 266 -1.40 1.38 -14.94
CA ALA A 266 -0.55 1.19 -13.76
C ALA A 266 -0.55 -0.28 -13.33
N PHE A 267 -1.73 -0.92 -13.26
CA PHE A 267 -1.85 -2.33 -12.90
C PHE A 267 -1.16 -3.25 -13.92
N SER A 268 -1.39 -3.03 -15.21
CA SER A 268 -0.71 -3.79 -16.27
C SER A 268 0.81 -3.64 -16.20
N GLN A 269 1.32 -2.45 -15.91
CA GLN A 269 2.76 -2.19 -15.78
C GLN A 269 3.35 -2.73 -14.47
N MET A 270 2.58 -2.77 -13.39
CA MET A 270 2.98 -3.42 -12.14
C MET A 270 3.15 -4.93 -12.35
N LEU A 271 2.22 -5.58 -13.05
CA LEU A 271 2.30 -7.02 -13.34
C LEU A 271 3.43 -7.40 -14.29
N SER A 272 3.92 -6.47 -15.12
CA SER A 272 5.05 -6.72 -16.02
C SER A 272 6.42 -6.53 -15.36
N GLN A 273 6.48 -6.16 -14.08
CA GLN A 273 7.75 -6.01 -13.37
C GLN A 273 8.37 -7.35 -13.00
N GLU A 274 9.69 -7.36 -12.85
CA GLU A 274 10.44 -8.53 -12.38
C GLU A 274 10.18 -8.82 -10.89
N LEU A 275 10.42 -10.08 -10.47
CA LEU A 275 10.18 -10.51 -9.09
C LEU A 275 10.97 -9.67 -8.06
N GLY A 276 12.20 -9.27 -8.41
CA GLY A 276 13.05 -8.44 -7.56
C GLY A 276 12.49 -7.03 -7.28
N TRP A 277 11.61 -6.52 -8.13
CA TRP A 277 10.92 -5.25 -7.89
C TRP A 277 9.92 -5.36 -6.74
N PHE A 278 9.27 -6.53 -6.60
CA PHE A 278 8.34 -6.82 -5.49
C PHE A 278 9.06 -7.15 -4.18
N ASP A 279 10.34 -7.52 -4.24
CA ASP A 279 11.16 -7.76 -3.05
C ASP A 279 11.60 -6.46 -2.36
N MET A 280 11.41 -5.29 -2.99
CA MET A 280 11.67 -3.99 -2.37
C MET A 280 10.58 -3.64 -1.35
N ASP A 281 10.97 -3.23 -0.13
CA ASP A 281 10.03 -2.87 0.96
C ASP A 281 9.00 -1.79 0.54
N GLU A 282 9.38 -0.91 -0.39
CA GLU A 282 8.54 0.17 -0.92
C GLU A 282 7.38 -0.33 -1.80
N ASN A 283 7.54 -1.52 -2.39
CA ASN A 283 6.58 -2.15 -3.29
C ASN A 283 5.85 -3.32 -2.62
N SER A 284 5.68 -3.24 -1.29
CA SER A 284 4.81 -4.16 -0.58
C SER A 284 3.38 -4.12 -1.16
N VAL A 285 2.69 -5.26 -1.13
CA VAL A 285 1.34 -5.42 -1.69
C VAL A 285 0.38 -4.35 -1.13
N GLY A 286 0.48 -4.04 0.16
CA GLY A 286 -0.33 -2.99 0.79
C GLY A 286 -0.03 -1.59 0.23
N ALA A 287 1.25 -1.26 0.02
CA ALA A 287 1.65 0.02 -0.57
C ALA A 287 1.18 0.13 -2.03
N LEU A 288 1.30 -0.93 -2.83
CA LEU A 288 0.85 -0.95 -4.22
C LEU A 288 -0.67 -0.82 -4.35
N CYS A 289 -1.44 -1.52 -3.51
CA CYS A 289 -2.90 -1.37 -3.46
C CYS A 289 -3.30 0.07 -3.06
N SER A 290 -2.59 0.68 -2.11
CA SER A 290 -2.82 2.07 -1.71
C SER A 290 -2.53 3.05 -2.86
N ARG A 291 -1.41 2.89 -3.57
CA ARG A 291 -1.06 3.70 -4.76
C ARG A 291 -2.13 3.58 -5.86
N LEU A 292 -2.57 2.36 -6.16
CA LEU A 292 -3.57 2.12 -7.22
C LEU A 292 -4.95 2.68 -6.87
N SER A 293 -5.33 2.66 -5.58
CA SER A 293 -6.62 3.17 -5.12
C SER A 293 -6.60 4.68 -4.92
N SER A 294 -5.68 5.18 -4.10
CA SER A 294 -5.65 6.56 -3.60
C SER A 294 -4.89 7.53 -4.52
N ASP A 295 -3.65 7.20 -4.92
CA ASP A 295 -2.84 8.12 -5.73
C ASP A 295 -3.43 8.31 -7.13
N ALA A 296 -3.96 7.23 -7.72
CA ALA A 296 -4.66 7.32 -9.00
C ALA A 296 -5.92 8.21 -8.92
N ALA A 297 -6.66 8.16 -7.80
CA ALA A 297 -7.81 9.03 -7.58
C ALA A 297 -7.39 10.49 -7.31
N ALA A 298 -6.25 10.74 -6.68
CA ALA A 298 -5.76 12.10 -6.46
C ALA A 298 -5.49 12.85 -7.79
N VAL A 299 -5.08 12.12 -8.84
CA VAL A 299 -4.89 12.68 -10.19
C VAL A 299 -6.21 13.19 -10.80
N GLN A 300 -7.34 12.53 -10.51
CA GLN A 300 -8.67 12.99 -10.90
C GLN A 300 -8.96 14.38 -10.35
N GLY A 301 -8.72 14.58 -9.06
CA GLY A 301 -8.99 15.85 -8.37
C GLY A 301 -8.12 16.99 -8.90
N ALA A 302 -6.91 16.68 -9.38
CA ALA A 302 -6.01 17.66 -9.99
C ALA A 302 -6.44 18.08 -11.41
N THR A 303 -6.96 17.13 -12.21
CA THR A 303 -7.19 17.34 -13.65
C THR A 303 -8.64 17.68 -13.98
N GLY A 304 -9.61 17.24 -13.16
CA GLY A 304 -11.04 17.48 -13.36
C GLY A 304 -11.49 18.83 -12.82
N SER A 305 -12.09 18.85 -11.63
CA SER A 305 -12.79 20.03 -11.08
C SER A 305 -11.90 21.25 -10.88
N ARG A 306 -10.64 21.07 -10.48
CA ARG A 306 -9.69 22.18 -10.28
C ARG A 306 -9.36 22.92 -11.56
N LEU A 307 -9.28 22.23 -12.69
CA LEU A 307 -9.01 22.88 -13.98
C LEU A 307 -10.17 23.79 -14.37
N GLY A 308 -11.41 23.34 -14.13
CA GLY A 308 -12.61 24.14 -14.34
C GLY A 308 -12.67 25.38 -13.45
N THR A 309 -12.35 25.27 -12.16
CA THR A 309 -12.36 26.43 -11.26
C THR A 309 -11.27 27.44 -11.58
N ILE A 310 -10.09 26.98 -12.04
CA ILE A 310 -9.02 27.87 -12.52
C ILE A 310 -9.48 28.63 -13.77
N MET A 311 -10.07 27.93 -14.75
CA MET A 311 -10.58 28.57 -15.97
C MET A 311 -11.69 29.57 -15.67
N GLN A 312 -12.64 29.20 -14.82
CA GLN A 312 -13.69 30.11 -14.34
C GLN A 312 -13.09 31.36 -13.70
N ALA A 313 -12.12 31.22 -12.79
CA ALA A 313 -11.47 32.34 -12.11
C ALA A 313 -10.74 33.28 -13.09
N LEU A 314 -10.06 32.72 -14.10
CA LEU A 314 -9.40 33.50 -15.14
C LEU A 314 -10.41 34.29 -15.99
N THR A 315 -11.50 33.65 -16.38
CA THR A 315 -12.58 34.31 -17.12
C THR A 315 -13.24 35.42 -16.29
N THR A 316 -13.56 35.16 -15.02
CA THR A 316 -14.14 36.16 -14.13
C THR A 316 -13.20 37.33 -13.93
N LEU A 317 -11.91 37.09 -13.65
CA LEU A 317 -10.93 38.16 -13.46
C LEU A 317 -10.76 38.99 -14.74
N GLY A 318 -10.62 38.32 -15.89
CA GLY A 318 -10.44 38.98 -17.18
C GLY A 318 -11.63 39.85 -17.58
N LEU A 319 -12.85 39.32 -17.46
CA LEU A 319 -14.08 40.05 -17.79
C LEU A 319 -14.37 41.17 -16.79
N SER A 320 -14.20 40.93 -15.48
CA SER A 320 -14.39 41.96 -14.46
C SER A 320 -13.44 43.13 -14.65
N LEU A 321 -12.16 42.85 -14.95
CA LEU A 321 -11.18 43.90 -15.22
C LEU A 321 -11.48 44.64 -16.54
N GLY A 322 -11.86 43.91 -17.58
CA GLY A 322 -12.25 44.49 -18.87
C GLY A 322 -13.46 45.43 -18.74
N LEU A 323 -14.51 45.00 -18.03
CA LEU A 323 -15.69 45.82 -17.76
C LEU A 323 -15.36 47.04 -16.90
N ALA A 324 -14.51 46.89 -15.87
CA ALA A 324 -14.09 48.03 -15.04
C ALA A 324 -13.38 49.12 -15.86
N LEU A 325 -12.49 48.72 -16.78
CA LEU A 325 -11.80 49.66 -17.67
C LEU A 325 -12.72 50.24 -18.77
N TYR A 326 -13.76 49.52 -19.16
CA TYR A 326 -14.73 49.97 -20.16
C TYR A 326 -15.66 51.06 -19.61
N TYR A 327 -16.21 50.90 -18.40
CA TYR A 327 -17.12 51.89 -17.81
C TYR A 327 -16.40 53.18 -17.38
N ASP A 328 -15.30 53.05 -16.64
CA ASP A 328 -14.45 54.20 -16.28
C ASP A 328 -12.99 53.76 -16.13
N TRP A 329 -12.20 54.05 -17.17
CA TRP A 329 -10.79 53.70 -17.21
C TRP A 329 -9.95 54.36 -16.09
N ARG A 330 -10.39 55.50 -15.55
CA ARG A 330 -9.68 56.19 -14.46
C ARG A 330 -9.86 55.44 -13.15
N LEU A 331 -11.09 55.06 -12.82
CA LEU A 331 -11.39 54.25 -11.63
C LEU A 331 -10.83 52.83 -11.76
N GLY A 332 -10.92 52.24 -12.96
CA GLY A 332 -10.34 50.92 -13.24
C GLY A 332 -8.82 50.86 -13.04
N LEU A 333 -8.07 51.86 -13.50
CA LEU A 333 -6.61 51.93 -13.29
C LEU A 333 -6.22 52.03 -11.82
N VAL A 334 -7.03 52.68 -10.98
CA VAL A 334 -6.80 52.75 -9.54
C VAL A 334 -7.00 51.39 -8.87
N CYS A 335 -7.88 50.54 -9.40
CA CYS A 335 -8.15 49.21 -8.86
C CYS A 335 -7.07 48.16 -9.20
N VAL A 336 -6.40 48.29 -10.36
CA VAL A 336 -5.41 47.29 -10.83
C VAL A 336 -4.27 47.03 -9.83
N PRO A 337 -3.64 48.03 -9.18
CA PRO A 337 -2.60 47.81 -8.17
C PRO A 337 -3.05 47.02 -6.93
N PHE A 338 -4.35 47.03 -6.61
CA PHE A 338 -4.86 46.26 -5.46
C PHE A 338 -4.97 44.75 -5.76
N ILE A 339 -5.12 44.36 -7.02
CA ILE A 339 -5.21 42.95 -7.44
C ILE A 339 -3.98 42.14 -6.97
N PRO A 340 -2.72 42.52 -7.28
CA PRO A 340 -1.54 41.77 -6.82
C PRO A 340 -1.40 41.78 -5.29
N VAL A 341 -1.81 42.85 -4.60
CA VAL A 341 -1.78 42.91 -3.13
C VAL A 341 -2.72 41.86 -2.52
N VAL A 342 -3.93 41.73 -3.06
CA VAL A 342 -4.89 40.69 -2.64
C VAL A 342 -4.35 39.29 -2.96
N LEU A 343 -3.77 39.08 -4.14
CA LEU A 343 -3.17 37.80 -4.51
C LEU A 343 -2.02 37.38 -3.57
N VAL A 344 -1.16 38.33 -3.18
CA VAL A 344 -0.08 38.08 -2.21
C VAL A 344 -0.64 37.74 -0.83
N ALA A 345 -1.67 38.45 -0.36
CA ALA A 345 -2.32 38.17 0.91
C ALA A 345 -2.92 36.76 0.95
N VAL A 346 -3.66 36.37 -0.10
CA VAL A 346 -4.24 35.02 -0.24
C VAL A 346 -3.14 33.96 -0.33
N TYR A 347 -2.04 34.23 -1.04
CA TYR A 347 -0.90 33.33 -1.13
C TYR A 347 -0.23 33.09 0.23
N LEU A 348 0.01 34.16 1.00
CA LEU A 348 0.58 34.05 2.35
C LEU A 348 -0.34 33.26 3.28
N GLN A 349 -1.65 33.54 3.24
CA GLN A 349 -2.65 32.79 4.01
C GLN A 349 -2.64 31.30 3.65
N SER A 350 -2.62 30.96 2.35
CA SER A 350 -2.57 29.58 1.86
C SER A 350 -1.30 28.84 2.31
N LYS A 351 -0.14 29.54 2.31
CA LYS A 351 1.13 28.98 2.77
C LYS A 351 1.14 28.72 4.27
N ILE A 352 0.60 29.64 5.07
CA ILE A 352 0.51 29.47 6.53
C ILE A 352 -0.39 28.29 6.88
N LEU A 353 -1.56 28.19 6.23
CA LEU A 353 -2.52 27.09 6.47
C LEU A 353 -1.92 25.73 6.08
N SER A 354 -1.19 25.66 4.97
CA SER A 354 -0.50 24.43 4.54
C SER A 354 0.64 24.04 5.46
N GLY A 355 1.32 25.01 6.08
CA GLY A 355 2.35 24.73 7.09
C GLY A 355 1.74 24.15 8.37
N GLN A 356 0.63 24.72 8.84
CA GLN A 356 -0.08 24.25 10.04
C GLN A 356 -0.60 22.82 9.89
N SER A 357 -1.17 22.46 8.74
CA SER A 357 -1.72 21.11 8.53
C SER A 357 -0.66 20.01 8.58
N ILE A 358 0.57 20.29 8.14
CA ILE A 358 1.70 19.36 8.27
C ILE A 358 2.07 19.17 9.74
N THR A 359 2.20 20.27 10.48
CA THR A 359 2.51 20.22 11.92
C THR A 359 1.44 19.48 12.71
N GLU A 360 0.16 19.74 12.45
CA GLU A 360 -0.95 19.02 13.07
C GLU A 360 -0.92 17.52 12.75
N SER A 361 -0.64 17.16 11.49
CA SER A 361 -0.53 15.74 11.08
C SER A 361 0.61 15.03 11.81
N GLU A 362 1.77 15.66 11.96
CA GLU A 362 2.91 15.10 12.70
C GLU A 362 2.59 14.90 14.19
N VAL A 363 1.95 15.88 14.82
CA VAL A 363 1.52 15.78 16.22
C VAL A 363 0.49 14.67 16.39
N LEU A 364 -0.52 14.57 15.52
CA LEU A 364 -1.51 13.48 15.55
C LEU A 364 -0.88 12.10 15.35
N GLN A 365 0.09 11.96 14.44
CA GLN A 365 0.84 10.71 14.26
C GLN A 365 1.65 10.34 15.51
N SER A 366 2.26 11.32 16.16
CA SER A 366 3.02 11.09 17.40
C SER A 366 2.09 10.63 18.53
N ALA A 367 0.93 11.26 18.68
CA ALA A 367 -0.09 10.88 19.67
C ALA A 367 -0.66 9.47 19.39
N GLY A 368 -0.93 9.16 18.12
CA GLY A 368 -1.40 7.83 17.70
C GLY A 368 -0.40 6.72 18.00
N LYS A 369 0.90 6.98 17.79
CA LYS A 369 1.96 6.03 18.17
C LYS A 369 1.98 5.80 19.69
N VAL A 370 1.83 6.85 20.50
CA VAL A 370 1.78 6.71 21.96
C VAL A 370 0.54 5.93 22.41
N SER A 371 -0.61 6.12 21.77
CA SER A 371 -1.84 5.37 22.08
C SER A 371 -1.76 3.89 21.71
N ALA A 372 -1.00 3.51 20.68
CA ALA A 372 -0.82 2.12 20.27
C ALA A 372 0.14 1.32 21.17
N TYR A 373 0.90 2.00 22.02
CA TYR A 373 1.85 1.39 22.97
C TYR A 373 1.28 1.13 24.36
N LYS A 374 0.05 1.61 24.66
CA LYS A 374 -0.73 1.25 25.85
C LYS A 374 -1.74 0.17 25.49
#